data_AF-A0A2E7R5E0-F1
#
_entry.id   AF-A0A2E7R5E0-F1
#
_cell.length_a   1.000
_cell.length_b   1.000
_cell.length_c   1.000
_cell.angle_alpha   90.00
_cell.angle_beta   90.00
_cell.angle_gamma   90.00
#
_symmetry.space_group_name_H-M   'P 1'
#
loop_
_entity.id
_entity.type
_entity.pdbx_description
1 polymer ?
#
loop_
_entity_poly.entity_id
_entity_poly.type
_entity_poly.pdbx_seq_one_letter_code
_entity_poly.pdbx_strand_id
1 'polypeptide(L)'
;MKNKTTLNIILFLSIISLVSAYFIEYILGYKPCNLCLIERLPYFITIIIILIGSIVSRLEKIILITLALIFSAATILSFYHFGIEQGFFNESLVCISNNEINNLSKEDLLKELQKEVVSCKDVQFTLLGLSLATINAIISFILSVITFMLFLNFEKKIKKFRDDEIHHKNIAYDNGASKEGLYSIFNKIIKTGSKIAINISEKI
;
A
#
# COMPACT_ATOMS: atom_id res chain seq x y z
N MET A 1 -15.22 -0.82 -10.49
CA MET A 1 -13.74 -0.66 -10.39
C MET A 1 -13.07 -1.24 -11.62
N LYS A 2 -12.34 -0.43 -12.38
CA LYS A 2 -11.71 -0.87 -13.63
C LYS A 2 -10.56 -1.87 -13.38
N ASN A 3 -9.88 -1.73 -12.25
CA ASN A 3 -8.73 -2.56 -11.88
C ASN A 3 -9.09 -3.76 -10.98
N LYS A 4 -10.35 -4.24 -11.04
CA LYS A 4 -10.87 -5.27 -10.14
C LYS A 4 -10.03 -6.55 -10.11
N THR A 5 -9.58 -7.04 -11.28
CA THR A 5 -8.75 -8.25 -11.37
C THR A 5 -7.43 -8.08 -10.62
N THR A 6 -6.72 -6.97 -10.85
CA THR A 6 -5.43 -6.71 -10.19
C THR A 6 -5.60 -6.53 -8.68
N LEU A 7 -6.66 -5.84 -8.24
CA LEU A 7 -6.97 -5.70 -6.81
C LEU A 7 -7.29 -7.05 -6.16
N ASN A 8 -8.01 -7.94 -6.84
CA ASN A 8 -8.27 -9.30 -6.35
C ASN A 8 -6.98 -10.12 -6.24
N ILE A 9 -6.03 -9.95 -7.17
CA ILE A 9 -4.71 -10.59 -7.09
C ILE A 9 -3.95 -10.07 -5.87
N ILE A 10 -3.91 -8.74 -5.65
CA ILE A 10 -3.25 -8.14 -4.47
C ILE A 10 -3.89 -8.65 -3.17
N LEU A 11 -5.23 -8.73 -3.14
CA LEU A 11 -5.99 -9.28 -2.01
C LEU A 11 -5.60 -10.73 -1.72
N PHE A 12 -5.59 -11.57 -2.76
CA PHE A 12 -5.21 -12.98 -2.64
C PHE A 12 -3.77 -13.13 -2.14
N LEU A 13 -2.83 -12.36 -2.70
CA LEU A 13 -1.43 -12.36 -2.25
C LEU A 13 -1.28 -11.89 -0.80
N SER A 14 -2.09 -10.94 -0.35
CA SER A 14 -2.06 -10.47 1.03
C SER A 14 -2.61 -11.52 2.00
N ILE A 15 -3.69 -12.21 1.62
CA ILE A 15 -4.27 -13.31 2.41
C ILE A 15 -3.27 -14.46 2.52
N ILE A 16 -2.66 -14.89 1.40
CA ILE A 16 -1.74 -16.03 1.43
C ILE A 16 -0.49 -15.70 2.26
N SER A 17 0.07 -14.49 2.16
CA SER A 17 1.20 -14.05 3.01
C SER A 17 0.86 -14.13 4.50
N LEU A 18 -0.31 -13.66 4.91
CA LEU A 18 -0.73 -13.74 6.32
C LEU A 18 -0.97 -15.17 6.77
N VAL A 19 -1.68 -15.97 5.98
CA VAL A 19 -1.95 -17.38 6.29
C VAL A 19 -0.63 -18.15 6.43
N SER A 20 0.33 -17.94 5.53
CA SER A 20 1.66 -18.53 5.63
C SER A 20 2.40 -18.10 6.89
N ALA A 21 2.36 -16.81 7.27
CA ALA A 21 3.00 -16.32 8.48
C ALA A 21 2.40 -16.95 9.76
N TYR A 22 1.07 -17.04 9.84
CA TYR A 22 0.39 -17.68 10.97
C TYR A 22 0.57 -19.20 11.00
N PHE A 23 0.68 -19.84 9.84
CA PHE A 23 1.00 -21.26 9.75
C PHE A 23 2.41 -21.53 10.32
N ILE A 24 3.40 -20.73 9.94
CA ILE A 24 4.77 -20.86 10.47
C ILE A 24 4.82 -20.61 11.98
N GLU A 25 4.04 -19.64 12.47
CA GLU A 25 3.96 -19.35 13.91
C GLU A 25 3.31 -20.48 14.71
N TYR A 26 2.07 -20.85 14.37
CA TYR A 26 1.27 -21.74 15.22
C TYR A 26 1.43 -23.22 14.91
N ILE A 27 1.70 -23.58 13.64
CA ILE A 27 1.80 -24.99 13.23
C ILE A 27 3.25 -25.46 13.25
N LEU A 28 4.20 -24.62 12.81
CA LEU A 28 5.63 -24.96 12.83
C LEU A 28 6.34 -24.52 14.12
N GLY A 29 5.69 -23.70 14.96
CA GLY A 29 6.18 -23.33 16.29
C GLY A 29 7.27 -22.26 16.32
N TYR A 30 7.50 -21.55 15.22
CA TYR A 30 8.50 -20.48 15.15
C TYR A 30 7.92 -19.16 15.66
N LYS A 31 8.40 -18.68 16.80
CA LYS A 31 7.91 -17.43 17.41
C LYS A 31 8.34 -16.22 16.58
N PRO A 32 7.43 -15.30 16.19
CA PRO A 32 7.81 -14.11 15.44
C PRO A 32 8.55 -13.11 16.35
N CYS A 33 9.54 -12.41 15.80
CA CYS A 33 10.08 -11.19 16.42
C CYS A 33 9.04 -10.04 16.32
N ASN A 34 9.27 -8.94 17.05
CA ASN A 34 8.34 -7.82 17.01
C ASN A 34 8.23 -7.18 15.61
N LEU A 35 9.33 -7.17 14.85
CA LEU A 35 9.33 -6.61 13.50
C LEU A 35 8.52 -7.49 12.52
N CYS A 36 8.59 -8.82 12.63
CA CYS A 36 7.71 -9.75 11.92
C CYS A 36 6.23 -9.45 12.17
N LEU A 37 5.86 -9.10 13.40
CA LEU A 37 4.47 -8.75 13.73
C LEU A 37 4.03 -7.44 13.08
N ILE A 38 4.87 -6.41 13.12
CA ILE A 38 4.60 -5.12 12.48
C ILE A 38 4.48 -5.28 10.96
N GLU A 39 5.32 -6.12 10.35
CA GLU A 39 5.31 -6.41 8.92
C GLU A 39 4.03 -7.11 8.42
N ARG A 40 3.23 -7.70 9.32
CA ARG A 40 1.91 -8.26 8.97
C ARG A 40 0.85 -7.18 8.77
N LEU A 41 1.00 -6.03 9.45
CA LEU A 41 0.00 -4.97 9.46
C LEU A 41 -0.33 -4.40 8.06
N PRO A 42 0.65 -4.13 7.17
CA PRO A 42 0.38 -3.71 5.79
C PRO A 42 -0.58 -4.64 5.03
N TYR A 43 -0.44 -5.97 5.21
CA TYR A 43 -1.29 -6.96 4.55
C TYR A 43 -2.70 -6.98 5.14
N PHE A 44 -2.83 -6.88 6.47
CA PHE A 44 -4.13 -6.75 7.14
C PHE A 44 -4.90 -5.50 6.69
N ILE A 45 -4.23 -4.35 6.70
CA ILE A 45 -4.83 -3.07 6.27
C ILE A 45 -5.24 -3.17 4.80
N THR A 46 -4.39 -3.75 3.95
CA THR A 46 -4.68 -3.95 2.52
C THR A 46 -5.95 -4.77 2.31
N ILE A 47 -6.12 -5.87 3.02
CA ILE A 47 -7.32 -6.71 2.94
C ILE A 47 -8.57 -5.89 3.27
N ILE A 48 -8.56 -5.16 4.39
CA ILE A 48 -9.69 -4.32 4.82
C ILE A 48 -10.01 -3.26 3.77
N ILE A 49 -9.00 -2.55 3.27
CA ILE A 49 -9.18 -1.49 2.27
C ILE A 49 -9.78 -2.04 0.97
N ILE A 50 -9.30 -3.18 0.47
CA ILE A 50 -9.82 -3.76 -0.78
C ILE A 50 -11.25 -4.28 -0.61
N LEU A 51 -11.58 -4.86 0.55
CA LEU A 51 -12.94 -5.31 0.86
C LEU A 51 -13.93 -4.13 0.92
N ILE A 52 -13.58 -3.07 1.65
CA ILE A 52 -14.39 -1.84 1.71
C ILE A 52 -14.51 -1.20 0.32
N GLY A 53 -13.39 -1.14 -0.41
CA GLY A 53 -13.33 -0.57 -1.74
C GLY A 53 -14.16 -1.33 -2.78
N SER A 54 -14.32 -2.64 -2.59
CA SER A 54 -15.18 -3.46 -3.45
C SER A 54 -16.67 -3.12 -3.32
N ILE A 55 -17.08 -2.54 -2.18
CA ILE A 55 -18.45 -2.07 -1.93
C ILE A 55 -18.61 -0.63 -2.45
N VAL A 56 -17.56 0.20 -2.33
CA VAL A 56 -17.63 1.64 -2.66
C VAL A 56 -16.71 1.99 -3.84
N SER A 57 -17.24 1.83 -5.07
CA SER A 57 -16.51 2.07 -6.33
C SER A 57 -15.92 3.48 -6.47
N ARG A 58 -16.56 4.49 -5.87
CA ARG A 58 -16.15 5.91 -5.96
C ARG A 58 -14.81 6.22 -5.28
N LEU A 59 -14.29 5.30 -4.45
CA LEU A 59 -13.04 5.50 -3.72
C LEU A 59 -11.83 4.95 -4.47
N GLU A 60 -11.95 4.53 -5.73
CA GLU A 60 -10.85 3.88 -6.49
C GLU A 60 -9.54 4.68 -6.44
N LYS A 61 -9.57 6.00 -6.65
CA LYS A 61 -8.36 6.84 -6.55
C LYS A 61 -7.73 6.77 -5.15
N ILE A 62 -8.55 6.92 -4.12
CA ILE A 62 -8.12 6.96 -2.72
C ILE A 62 -7.56 5.60 -2.30
N ILE A 63 -8.19 4.52 -2.73
CA ILE A 63 -7.71 3.16 -2.51
C ILE A 63 -6.34 2.97 -3.16
N LEU A 64 -6.20 3.31 -4.44
CA LEU A 64 -4.94 3.11 -5.18
C LEU A 64 -3.77 3.88 -4.57
N ILE A 65 -3.95 5.17 -4.21
CA ILE A 65 -2.89 5.95 -3.56
C ILE A 65 -2.57 5.40 -2.16
N THR A 66 -3.58 4.97 -1.40
CA THR A 66 -3.36 4.41 -0.06
C THR A 66 -2.62 3.09 -0.12
N LEU A 67 -2.98 2.19 -1.04
CA LEU A 67 -2.26 0.93 -1.26
C LEU A 67 -0.81 1.17 -1.67
N ALA A 68 -0.56 2.13 -2.57
CA ALA A 68 0.80 2.48 -2.98
C ALA A 68 1.65 2.96 -1.79
N LEU A 69 1.08 3.80 -0.90
CA LEU A 69 1.78 4.25 0.31
C LEU A 69 2.03 3.10 1.29
N ILE A 70 1.03 2.25 1.53
CA ILE A 70 1.14 1.09 2.43
C ILE A 70 2.26 0.16 1.97
N PHE A 71 2.27 -0.25 0.71
CA PHE A 71 3.29 -1.19 0.23
C PHE A 71 4.67 -0.54 0.09
N SER A 72 4.75 0.77 -0.17
CA SER A 72 6.04 1.48 -0.11
C SER A 72 6.62 1.49 1.31
N ALA A 73 5.78 1.75 2.32
CA ALA A 73 6.20 1.66 3.72
C ALA A 73 6.57 0.22 4.12
N ALA A 74 5.77 -0.77 3.70
CA ALA A 74 6.04 -2.19 3.94
C ALA A 74 7.38 -2.62 3.32
N THR A 75 7.66 -2.16 2.10
CA THR A 75 8.94 -2.38 1.41
C THR A 75 10.10 -1.85 2.24
N ILE A 76 10.05 -0.58 2.62
CA ILE A 76 11.10 0.05 3.45
C ILE A 76 11.31 -0.74 4.75
N LEU A 77 10.23 -1.11 5.43
CA LEU A 77 10.28 -1.87 6.68
C LEU A 77 10.95 -3.24 6.50
N SER A 78 10.55 -3.97 5.47
CA SER A 78 11.11 -5.30 5.17
C SER A 78 12.57 -5.27 4.71
N PHE A 79 12.99 -4.25 3.95
CA PHE A 79 14.41 -4.03 3.65
C PHE A 79 15.22 -3.68 4.90
N TYR A 80 14.62 -2.91 5.81
CA TYR A 80 15.25 -2.60 7.10
C TYR A 80 15.44 -3.87 7.94
N HIS A 81 14.41 -4.72 8.04
CA HIS A 81 14.48 -6.00 8.74
C HIS A 81 15.52 -6.94 8.14
N PHE A 82 15.48 -7.13 6.83
CA PHE A 82 16.51 -7.89 6.11
C PHE A 82 17.92 -7.31 6.37
N GLY A 83 18.05 -5.99 6.38
CA GLY A 83 19.32 -5.33 6.69
C GLY A 83 19.82 -5.58 8.11
N ILE A 84 18.93 -5.74 9.09
CA ILE A 84 19.29 -6.17 10.46
C ILE A 84 19.81 -7.61 10.44
N GLU A 85 19.11 -8.52 9.75
CA GLU A 85 19.53 -9.94 9.64
C GLU A 85 20.90 -10.07 8.98
N GLN A 86 21.20 -9.24 7.97
CA GLN A 86 22.52 -9.20 7.32
C GLN A 86 23.59 -8.45 8.13
N GLY A 87 23.23 -7.82 9.24
CA GLY A 87 24.14 -7.04 10.07
C GLY A 87 24.53 -5.67 9.50
N PHE A 88 23.82 -5.17 8.48
CA PHE A 88 23.99 -3.80 7.99
C PHE A 88 23.49 -2.75 9.00
N PHE A 89 22.49 -3.13 9.80
CA PHE A 89 21.91 -2.28 10.84
C PHE A 89 21.92 -2.99 12.19
N ASN A 90 22.01 -2.19 13.26
CA ASN A 90 21.78 -2.70 14.62
C ASN A 90 20.28 -2.89 14.85
N GLU A 91 19.94 -3.79 15.78
CA GLU A 91 18.55 -3.97 16.22
C GLU A 91 17.99 -2.65 16.75
N SER A 92 16.80 -2.28 16.27
CA SER A 92 16.13 -1.08 16.74
C SER A 92 15.54 -1.25 18.13
N LEU A 93 15.23 -0.14 18.78
CA LEU A 93 14.38 -0.08 19.98
C LEU A 93 12.97 -0.66 19.75
N VAL A 94 12.55 -0.89 18.50
CA VAL A 94 11.29 -1.58 18.20
C VAL A 94 11.44 -3.09 18.43
N CYS A 95 12.64 -3.66 18.28
CA CYS A 95 12.91 -5.07 18.57
C CYS A 95 13.23 -5.32 20.04
N ILE A 96 13.86 -4.33 20.69
CA ILE A 96 14.12 -4.34 22.14
C ILE A 96 12.85 -3.82 22.83
N SER A 97 11.95 -4.72 23.26
CA SER A 97 10.66 -4.38 23.90
C SER A 97 10.79 -3.29 24.99
N ASN A 98 10.60 -2.02 24.61
CA ASN A 98 10.78 -0.86 25.50
C ASN A 98 9.52 0.01 25.63
N ASN A 99 8.36 -0.46 25.17
CA ASN A 99 7.13 0.35 25.18
C ASN A 99 6.53 0.60 26.57
N GLU A 100 7.11 0.06 27.65
CA GLU A 100 6.60 0.27 29.01
C GLU A 100 7.62 0.93 29.98
N ILE A 101 8.85 1.25 29.57
CA ILE A 101 9.91 1.71 30.50
C ILE A 101 9.58 3.04 31.21
N ASN A 102 8.69 3.86 30.66
CA ASN A 102 8.41 5.18 31.23
C ASN A 102 7.55 5.15 32.52
N ASN A 103 7.03 3.99 32.95
CA ASN A 103 6.17 3.91 34.14
C ASN A 103 6.29 2.60 34.98
N LEU A 104 7.32 1.78 34.78
CA LEU A 104 7.45 0.49 35.46
C LEU A 104 8.12 0.61 36.83
N SER A 105 7.60 -0.11 37.83
CA SER A 105 8.32 -0.33 39.08
C SER A 105 9.55 -1.22 38.84
N LYS A 106 10.46 -1.29 39.82
CA LYS A 106 11.65 -2.16 39.72
C LYS A 106 11.27 -3.64 39.53
N GLU A 107 10.14 -4.06 40.09
CA GLU A 107 9.61 -5.42 39.95
C GLU A 107 9.06 -5.69 38.54
N ASP A 108 8.44 -4.69 37.91
CA ASP A 108 7.92 -4.84 36.56
C ASP A 108 9.02 -4.78 35.49
N LEU A 109 10.10 -4.03 35.73
CA LEU A 109 11.33 -4.11 34.91
C LEU A 109 11.96 -5.50 34.93
N LEU A 110 11.97 -6.17 36.09
CA LEU A 110 12.48 -7.53 36.25
C LEU A 110 11.63 -8.56 35.50
N LYS A 111 10.30 -8.38 35.46
CA LYS A 111 9.38 -9.21 34.68
C LYS A 111 9.50 -8.97 33.18
N GLU A 112 9.71 -7.72 32.76
CA GLU A 112 9.89 -7.37 31.35
C GLU A 112 11.21 -7.94 30.80
N LEU A 113 12.27 -7.92 31.61
CA LEU A 113 13.56 -8.57 31.32
C LEU A 113 13.48 -10.11 31.29
N GLN A 114 12.46 -10.71 31.90
CA GLN A 114 12.21 -12.16 31.89
C GLN A 114 11.37 -12.61 30.68
N LYS A 115 10.75 -11.70 29.92
CA LYS A 115 10.08 -12.08 28.67
C LYS A 115 11.14 -12.52 27.66
N GLU A 116 10.96 -13.72 27.09
CA GLU A 116 11.76 -14.18 25.95
C GLU A 116 11.49 -13.26 24.74
N VAL A 117 12.31 -12.22 24.59
CA VAL A 117 12.28 -11.36 23.41
C VAL A 117 13.04 -12.08 22.30
N VAL A 118 12.32 -12.47 21.25
CA VAL A 118 12.94 -13.02 20.04
C VAL A 118 13.67 -11.90 19.31
N SER A 119 14.98 -12.05 19.14
CA SER A 119 15.81 -11.11 18.37
C SER A 119 15.33 -11.00 16.93
N CYS A 120 15.37 -9.78 16.37
CA CYS A 120 15.13 -9.53 14.95
C CYS A 120 16.34 -9.82 14.05
N LYS A 121 17.51 -10.07 14.65
CA LYS A 121 18.74 -10.38 13.92
C LYS A 121 18.88 -11.87 13.62
N ASP A 122 18.36 -12.69 14.53
CA ASP A 122 18.47 -14.14 14.42
C ASP A 122 17.43 -14.71 13.47
N VAL A 123 17.90 -15.25 12.34
CA VAL A 123 17.02 -15.91 11.35
C VAL A 123 16.50 -17.23 11.92
N GLN A 124 15.24 -17.23 12.37
CA GLN A 124 14.64 -18.41 12.98
C GLN A 124 14.19 -19.48 11.97
N PHE A 125 13.76 -19.04 10.79
CA PHE A 125 13.21 -19.91 9.76
C PHE A 125 13.65 -19.43 8.38
N THR A 126 13.99 -20.39 7.52
CA THR A 126 14.30 -20.13 6.11
C THR A 126 13.43 -20.98 5.21
N LEU A 127 13.01 -20.40 4.09
CA LEU A 127 12.29 -21.09 3.03
C LEU A 127 13.10 -20.92 1.74
N LEU A 128 13.48 -22.05 1.13
CA LEU A 128 14.36 -22.07 -0.05
C LEU A 128 15.69 -21.34 0.16
N GLY A 129 16.21 -21.34 1.39
CA GLY A 129 17.45 -20.64 1.77
C GLY A 129 17.30 -19.13 1.98
N LEU A 130 16.08 -18.59 1.86
CA LEU A 130 15.78 -17.17 2.13
C LEU A 130 15.11 -17.03 3.50
N SER A 131 15.44 -15.98 4.23
CA SER A 131 14.72 -15.62 5.46
C SER A 131 13.31 -15.14 5.14
N LEU A 132 12.43 -15.17 6.15
CA LEU A 132 11.08 -14.62 6.01
C LEU A 132 11.11 -13.11 5.74
N ALA A 133 12.04 -12.36 6.34
CA ALA A 133 12.21 -10.94 6.04
C ALA A 133 12.59 -10.71 4.57
N THR A 134 13.47 -11.54 4.01
CA THR A 134 13.86 -11.47 2.59
C THR A 134 12.66 -11.72 1.67
N ILE A 135 11.90 -12.79 1.95
CA ILE A 135 10.71 -13.14 1.17
C ILE A 135 9.68 -12.01 1.25
N ASN A 136 9.47 -11.46 2.45
CA ASN A 136 8.57 -10.34 2.67
C ASN A 136 9.03 -9.09 1.89
N ALA A 137 10.33 -8.81 1.85
CA ALA A 137 10.91 -7.70 1.09
C ALA A 137 10.66 -7.83 -0.42
N ILE A 138 10.80 -9.03 -0.97
CA ILE A 138 10.51 -9.28 -2.39
C ILE A 138 9.02 -9.08 -2.69
N ILE A 139 8.14 -9.67 -1.87
CA ILE A 139 6.68 -9.58 -2.08
C ILE A 139 6.20 -8.14 -1.93
N SER A 140 6.60 -7.45 -0.86
CA SER A 140 6.19 -6.07 -0.58
C SER A 140 6.69 -5.11 -1.66
N PHE A 141 7.91 -5.30 -2.17
CA PHE A 141 8.47 -4.51 -3.28
C PHE A 141 7.68 -4.71 -4.58
N ILE A 142 7.39 -5.96 -4.95
CA ILE A 142 6.57 -6.26 -6.15
C ILE A 142 5.19 -5.60 -6.03
N LEU A 143 4.54 -5.72 -4.87
CA LEU A 143 3.23 -5.11 -4.63
C LEU A 143 3.30 -3.57 -4.63
N SER A 144 4.38 -2.98 -4.11
CA SER A 144 4.62 -1.54 -4.18
C SER A 144 4.71 -1.06 -5.63
N VAL A 145 5.50 -1.73 -6.48
CA VAL A 145 5.62 -1.39 -7.90
C VAL A 145 4.27 -1.51 -8.61
N ILE A 146 3.53 -2.60 -8.40
CA ILE A 146 2.22 -2.81 -9.03
C ILE A 146 1.24 -1.71 -8.62
N THR A 147 1.12 -1.43 -7.32
CA THR A 147 0.17 -0.43 -6.80
C THR A 147 0.54 0.99 -7.24
N PHE A 148 1.83 1.32 -7.28
CA PHE A 148 2.32 2.59 -7.80
C PHE A 148 2.02 2.74 -9.31
N MET A 149 2.24 1.69 -10.11
CA MET A 149 1.91 1.71 -11.53
C MET A 149 0.40 1.86 -11.79
N LEU A 150 -0.45 1.20 -10.99
CA LEU A 150 -1.90 1.38 -11.07
C LEU A 150 -2.30 2.84 -10.79
N PHE A 151 -1.71 3.45 -9.75
CA PHE A 151 -1.94 4.86 -9.43
C PHE A 151 -1.51 5.79 -10.57
N LEU A 152 -0.31 5.62 -11.13
CA LEU A 152 0.17 6.43 -12.25
C LEU A 152 -0.70 6.27 -13.50
N ASN A 153 -1.16 5.05 -13.80
CA ASN A 153 -2.04 4.80 -14.94
C ASN A 153 -3.41 5.45 -14.75
N PHE A 154 -3.92 5.46 -13.52
CA PHE A 154 -5.14 6.17 -13.18
C PHE A 154 -4.98 7.69 -13.40
N GLU A 155 -3.90 8.30 -12.93
CA GLU A 155 -3.63 9.74 -13.14
C GLU A 155 -3.41 10.09 -14.61
N LYS A 156 -2.64 9.28 -15.36
CA LYS A 156 -2.42 9.48 -16.80
C LYS A 156 -3.73 9.49 -17.57
N LYS A 157 -4.69 8.62 -17.21
CA LYS A 157 -6.01 8.58 -17.85
C LYS A 157 -6.77 9.88 -17.64
N ILE A 158 -6.79 10.41 -16.41
CA ILE A 158 -7.44 11.70 -16.10
C ILE A 158 -6.75 12.85 -16.84
N LYS A 159 -5.42 12.88 -16.84
CA LYS A 159 -4.65 13.90 -17.55
C LYS A 159 -4.93 13.89 -19.05
N LYS A 160 -4.98 12.70 -19.67
CA LYS A 160 -5.34 12.54 -21.08
C LYS A 160 -6.70 13.12 -21.41
N PHE A 161 -7.75 12.81 -20.62
CA PHE A 161 -9.08 13.39 -20.85
C PHE A 161 -9.08 14.93 -20.79
N ARG A 162 -8.32 15.51 -19.86
CA ARG A 162 -8.18 16.96 -19.75
C ARG A 162 -7.40 17.57 -20.91
N ASP A 163 -6.35 16.90 -21.37
CA ASP A 163 -5.54 17.33 -22.50
C ASP A 163 -6.34 17.27 -23.81
N ASP A 164 -7.15 16.22 -24.01
CA ASP A 164 -8.08 16.08 -25.13
C ASP A 164 -9.17 17.18 -25.11
N GLU A 165 -9.71 17.55 -23.93
CA GLU A 165 -10.64 18.68 -23.78
C GLU A 165 -10.00 20.01 -24.19
N ILE A 166 -8.75 20.26 -23.76
CA ILE A 166 -8.02 21.48 -24.11
C ILE A 166 -7.71 21.52 -25.61
N HIS A 167 -7.33 20.39 -26.19
CA HIS A 167 -7.01 20.29 -27.62
C HIS A 167 -8.21 20.64 -28.50
N HIS A 168 -9.38 20.04 -28.25
CA HIS A 168 -10.61 20.37 -28.98
C HIS A 168 -11.01 21.84 -28.83
N LYS A 169 -10.83 22.41 -27.63
CA LYS A 169 -11.09 23.83 -27.38
C LYS A 169 -10.16 24.75 -28.19
N ASN A 170 -8.88 24.40 -28.29
CA ASN A 170 -7.92 25.18 -29.07
C ASN A 170 -8.23 25.12 -30.57
N ILE A 171 -8.56 23.93 -31.11
CA ILE A 171 -9.01 23.79 -32.51
C ILE A 171 -10.19 24.71 -32.80
N ALA A 172 -11.17 24.81 -31.90
CA ALA A 172 -12.31 25.69 -32.11
C ALA A 172 -11.91 27.17 -32.15
N TYR A 173 -11.01 27.61 -31.27
CA TYR A 173 -10.49 28.99 -31.29
C TYR A 173 -9.68 29.29 -32.55
N ASP A 174 -8.86 28.36 -33.01
CA ASP A 174 -8.09 28.50 -34.26
C ASP A 174 -9.00 28.60 -35.50
N ASN A 175 -10.18 27.97 -35.44
CA ASN A 175 -11.22 28.07 -36.48
C ASN A 175 -12.18 29.27 -36.28
N GLY A 176 -11.80 30.25 -35.46
CA GLY A 176 -12.52 31.52 -35.33
C GLY A 176 -13.60 31.55 -34.25
N ALA A 177 -13.65 30.56 -33.34
CA ALA A 177 -14.54 30.66 -32.18
C ALA A 177 -14.11 31.83 -31.27
N SER A 178 -15.07 32.58 -30.75
CA SER A 178 -14.80 33.66 -29.79
C SER A 178 -14.73 33.15 -28.35
N LYS A 179 -13.86 33.76 -27.53
CA LYS A 179 -13.82 33.56 -26.07
C LYS A 179 -15.04 34.16 -25.35
N GLU A 180 -15.76 35.05 -26.03
CA GLU A 180 -16.99 35.69 -25.58
C GLU A 180 -18.17 35.27 -26.47
N GLY A 181 -19.37 35.10 -25.89
CA GLY A 181 -20.58 34.68 -26.61
C GLY A 181 -20.89 33.17 -26.55
N LEU A 182 -21.63 32.67 -27.54
CA LEU A 182 -22.27 31.34 -27.53
C LEU A 182 -21.28 30.18 -27.30
N TYR A 183 -20.10 30.22 -27.92
CA TYR A 183 -19.08 29.17 -27.74
C TYR A 183 -18.54 29.10 -26.30
N SER A 184 -18.46 30.23 -25.60
CA SER A 184 -18.05 30.28 -24.19
C SER A 184 -19.03 29.51 -23.29
N ILE A 185 -20.32 29.63 -23.57
CA ILE A 185 -21.39 28.87 -22.90
C ILE A 185 -21.25 27.38 -23.20
N PHE A 186 -21.08 27.00 -24.47
CA PHE A 186 -20.86 25.61 -24.88
C PHE A 186 -19.60 25.00 -24.24
N ASN A 187 -18.48 25.72 -24.19
CA ASN A 187 -17.26 25.26 -23.54
C ASN A 187 -17.46 25.03 -22.03
N LYS A 188 -18.26 25.87 -21.36
CA LYS A 188 -18.62 25.67 -19.94
C LYS A 188 -19.49 24.42 -19.75
N ILE A 189 -20.40 24.15 -20.70
CA ILE A 189 -21.21 22.92 -20.73
C ILE A 189 -20.32 21.69 -20.95
N ILE A 190 -19.41 21.73 -21.93
CA ILE A 190 -18.46 20.63 -22.22
C ILE A 190 -17.59 20.34 -20.99
N LYS A 191 -16.99 21.36 -20.36
CA LYS A 191 -16.18 21.20 -19.15
C LYS A 191 -16.96 20.61 -17.99
N THR A 192 -18.21 21.04 -17.82
CA THR A 192 -19.09 20.49 -16.78
C THR A 192 -19.48 19.05 -17.09
N GLY A 193 -19.80 18.77 -18.36
CA GLY A 193 -20.08 17.43 -18.88
C GLY A 193 -18.90 16.48 -18.70
N SER A 194 -17.68 16.89 -19.04
CA SER A 194 -16.45 16.12 -18.82
C SER A 194 -16.22 15.80 -17.34
N LYS A 195 -16.39 16.79 -16.44
CA LYS A 195 -16.30 16.56 -14.99
C LYS A 195 -17.35 15.57 -14.50
N ILE A 196 -18.59 15.69 -14.98
CA ILE A 196 -19.68 14.78 -14.65
C ILE A 196 -19.38 13.38 -15.21
N ALA A 197 -18.90 13.26 -16.44
CA ALA A 197 -18.55 11.99 -17.07
C ALA A 197 -17.40 11.29 -16.34
N ILE A 198 -16.38 12.02 -15.89
CA ILE A 198 -15.31 11.48 -15.03
C ILE A 198 -15.90 10.94 -13.73
N ASN A 199 -16.71 11.74 -13.04
CA ASN A 199 -17.35 11.34 -11.77
C ASN A 199 -18.36 10.19 -11.93
N ILE A 200 -19.06 10.11 -13.08
CA ILE A 200 -19.95 8.98 -13.42
C ILE A 200 -19.14 7.74 -13.80
N SER A 201 -18.00 7.89 -14.49
CA SER A 201 -17.11 6.77 -14.77
C SER A 201 -16.48 6.17 -13.50
N GLU A 202 -16.46 6.93 -12.41
CA GLU A 202 -16.12 6.46 -11.06
C GLU A 202 -17.33 5.82 -10.33
N LYS A 203 -18.56 5.94 -10.86
CA LYS A 203 -19.78 5.31 -10.31
C LYS A 203 -20.06 3.90 -10.85
N ILE A 204 -19.63 3.58 -12.08
CA ILE A 204 -19.84 2.28 -12.76
C ILE A 204 -18.62 1.37 -12.52
#